data_AF-X0VNB9-F1
#
_entry.id   AF-X0VNB9-F1
#
_cell.length_a   1.000
_cell.length_b   1.000
_cell.length_c   1.000
_cell.angle_alpha   90.00
_cell.angle_beta   90.00
_cell.angle_gamma   90.00
#
_symmetry.space_group_name_H-M   'P 1'
#
loop_
_entity.id
_entity.type
_entity.pdbx_description
1 polymer ?
#
loop_
_entity_poly.entity_id
_entity_poly.type
_entity_poly.pdbx_seq_one_letter_code
_entity_poly.pdbx_strand_id
1 'polypeptide(L)' 'WDSVTGKVNSRVFEDNVMRWSGDHCIDPRSVPGVVFSNRKIGSSNGKRHIMDIAPTVLAAFRIDKPGYMDGAVLDVE' A
#
# COMPACT_ATOMS: atom_id res chain seq x y z
N TRP A 1 7.49 4.21 -18.73
CA TRP A 1 8.61 5.16 -18.72
C TRP A 1 8.10 6.59 -18.93
N ASP A 2 7.51 6.91 -20.08
CA ASP A 2 7.05 8.26 -20.43
C ASP A 2 5.99 8.82 -19.47
N SER A 3 5.22 7.92 -18.84
CA SER A 3 4.15 8.24 -17.89
C SER A 3 4.55 8.19 -16.41
N VAL A 4 5.82 7.98 -16.07
CA VAL A 4 6.25 7.68 -14.69
C VAL A 4 5.95 8.81 -13.69
N THR A 5 5.82 10.06 -14.16
CA THR A 5 5.42 11.21 -13.33
C THR A 5 3.94 11.60 -13.50
N GLY A 6 3.12 10.73 -14.10
CA GLY A 6 1.71 11.01 -14.41
C GLY A 6 1.54 11.78 -15.72
N LYS A 7 1.48 11.05 -16.84
CA LYS A 7 1.20 11.60 -18.18
C LYS A 7 -0.14 11.12 -18.70
N VAL A 8 -0.88 12.00 -19.37
CA VAL A 8 -2.07 11.64 -20.16
C VAL A 8 -1.76 11.91 -21.63
N ASN A 9 -1.91 10.90 -22.48
CA ASN A 9 -1.63 10.98 -23.92
C ASN A 9 -2.78 10.34 -24.73
N SER A 10 -2.78 10.53 -26.05
CA SER A 10 -3.74 9.87 -26.95
C SER A 10 -3.30 8.46 -27.39
N ARG A 11 -2.03 8.10 -27.16
CA ARG A 11 -1.44 6.83 -27.60
C ARG A 11 -1.36 5.83 -26.44
N VAL A 12 -2.24 4.83 -26.46
CA VAL A 12 -2.41 3.84 -25.39
C VAL A 12 -1.23 2.86 -25.28
N PHE A 13 -0.62 2.47 -26.40
CA PHE A 13 0.49 1.52 -26.44
C PHE A 13 1.69 2.08 -27.20
N GLU A 14 2.88 1.79 -26.68
CA GLU A 14 4.14 2.15 -27.30
C GLU A 14 5.27 1.20 -26.93
N ASP A 15 6.24 1.05 -27.84
CA ASP A 15 7.44 0.29 -27.58
C ASP A 15 8.33 1.01 -26.56
N ASN A 16 8.71 0.29 -25.51
CA ASN A 16 9.68 0.79 -24.54
C ASN A 16 11.10 0.48 -25.02
N VAL A 17 11.76 1.45 -25.64
CA VAL A 17 13.17 1.36 -26.06
C VAL A 17 14.17 1.67 -24.95
N MET A 18 13.69 1.98 -23.74
CA MET A 18 14.52 2.34 -22.59
C MET A 18 14.87 1.11 -21.75
N ARG A 19 15.99 1.18 -21.03
CA ARG A 19 16.46 0.07 -20.17
C ARG A 19 15.54 -0.21 -18.97
N TRP A 20 14.64 0.72 -18.64
CA TRP A 20 13.74 0.62 -17.50
C TRP A 20 12.31 0.42 -17.97
N SER A 21 11.65 -0.63 -17.48
CA SER A 21 10.26 -0.96 -17.81
C SER A 21 9.30 -0.96 -16.61
N GLY A 22 9.79 -0.72 -15.39
CA GLY A 22 8.96 -0.71 -14.18
C GLY A 22 8.16 0.58 -13.99
N ASP A 23 6.96 0.43 -13.44
CA ASP A 23 6.11 1.49 -12.91
C ASP A 23 5.60 1.06 -11.52
N HIS A 24 5.28 2.00 -10.65
CA HIS A 24 4.71 1.77 -9.32
C HIS A 24 3.27 2.26 -9.21
N CYS A 25 2.75 2.97 -10.23
CA CYS A 25 1.39 3.48 -10.25
C CYS A 25 0.41 2.40 -10.76
N ILE A 26 0.26 1.31 -10.00
CA ILE A 26 -0.58 0.16 -10.35
C ILE A 26 -1.71 -0.01 -9.32
N ASP A 27 -2.86 -0.53 -9.75
CA ASP A 27 -3.95 -0.89 -8.85
C ASP A 27 -3.44 -1.84 -7.75
N PRO A 28 -3.63 -1.52 -6.45
CA PRO A 28 -3.09 -2.31 -5.35
C PRO A 28 -3.66 -3.74 -5.28
N ARG A 29 -4.79 -4.03 -5.94
CA ARG A 29 -5.33 -5.40 -6.07
C ARG A 29 -4.52 -6.25 -7.06
N SER A 30 -3.84 -5.61 -8.01
CA SER A 30 -3.01 -6.28 -9.01
C SER A 30 -1.59 -6.57 -8.50
N VAL A 31 -1.11 -5.79 -7.52
CA VAL A 31 0.24 -5.93 -6.95
C VAL A 31 0.15 -5.93 -5.42
N PRO A 32 -0.09 -7.10 -4.79
CA PRO A 32 -0.18 -7.19 -3.34
C PRO A 32 1.17 -6.90 -2.67
N GLY A 33 1.13 -6.14 -1.57
CA GLY A 33 2.31 -5.87 -0.75
C GLY A 33 2.65 -7.00 0.23
N VAL A 34 3.82 -6.91 0.85
CA VAL A 34 4.27 -7.82 1.92
C VAL A 34 4.57 -6.99 3.18
N VAL A 35 4.19 -7.51 4.35
CA VAL A 35 4.49 -6.91 5.65
C VAL A 35 5.34 -7.89 6.45
N PHE A 36 6.48 -7.41 6.95
CA PHE A 36 7.35 -8.16 7.85
C PHE A 36 7.24 -7.58 9.25
N SER A 37 7.11 -8.46 10.24
CA SER A 37 6.98 -8.09 11.66
C SER A 37 7.61 -9.18 12.51
N ASN A 38 8.25 -8.79 13.61
CA ASN A 38 8.70 -9.71 14.66
C ASN A 38 7.56 -10.10 15.62
N ARG A 39 6.38 -9.50 15.46
CA ARG A 39 5.14 -9.77 16.19
C ARG A 39 4.11 -10.38 15.26
N LYS A 40 3.30 -11.29 15.79
CA LYS A 40 2.32 -12.01 14.98
C LYS A 40 1.14 -11.10 14.70
N ILE A 41 0.78 -10.98 13.43
CA ILE A 41 -0.37 -10.17 12.98
C ILE A 41 -1.53 -11.12 12.73
N GLY A 42 -2.58 -11.00 13.55
CA GLY A 42 -3.80 -11.79 13.52
C GLY A 42 -4.56 -11.66 12.19
N SER A 43 -5.37 -12.67 11.86
CA SER A 43 -6.12 -12.77 10.59
C SER A 43 -7.64 -12.65 10.77
N SER A 44 -8.11 -12.16 11.92
CA SER A 44 -9.50 -12.30 12.36
C SER A 44 -10.55 -11.79 11.36
N ASN A 45 -10.24 -10.78 10.54
CA ASN A 45 -11.23 -10.12 9.67
C ASN A 45 -10.91 -10.09 8.15
N GLY A 46 -9.97 -10.92 7.68
CA GLY A 46 -9.88 -11.30 6.27
C GLY A 46 -9.45 -10.23 5.24
N LYS A 47 -9.23 -8.96 5.59
CA LYS A 47 -8.60 -7.97 4.69
C LYS A 47 -7.69 -7.04 5.49
N ARG A 48 -6.44 -6.91 5.03
CA ARG A 48 -5.43 -6.00 5.59
C ARG A 48 -5.10 -4.98 4.52
N HIS A 49 -4.97 -3.73 4.92
CA HIS A 49 -4.64 -2.62 4.03
C HIS A 49 -3.38 -1.91 4.51
N ILE A 50 -2.63 -1.30 3.60
CA ILE A 50 -1.44 -0.52 3.98
C ILE A 50 -1.79 0.63 4.95
N MET A 51 -3.01 1.16 4.85
CA MET A 51 -3.52 2.20 5.75
C MET A 51 -3.70 1.73 7.20
N ASP A 52 -3.77 0.43 7.45
CA ASP A 52 -3.91 -0.13 8.80
C ASP A 52 -2.60 -0.05 9.60
N ILE A 53 -1.45 0.16 8.92
CA ILE A 53 -0.14 0.21 9.57
C ILE A 53 -0.06 1.37 10.57
N ALA A 54 -0.42 2.59 10.13
CA ALA A 54 -0.34 3.79 10.96
C ALA A 54 -1.15 3.68 12.28
N PRO A 55 -2.47 3.38 12.26
CA PRO A 55 -3.25 3.24 13.49
C PRO A 55 -2.78 2.07 14.36
N THR A 56 -2.27 0.99 13.77
CA THR A 56 -1.69 -0.14 14.52
C THR A 56 -0.44 0.28 15.30
N VAL A 57 0.45 1.05 14.67
CA VAL A 57 1.64 1.58 15.34
C VAL A 57 1.24 2.53 16.47
N LEU A 58 0.29 3.45 16.23
CA LEU A 58 -0.20 4.35 17.28
C LEU A 58 -0.76 3.59 18.48
N ALA A 59 -1.60 2.58 18.24
CA ALA A 59 -2.17 1.74 19.28
C ALA A 59 -1.09 1.00 20.10
N ALA A 60 -0.03 0.51 19.44
CA ALA A 60 1.09 -0.13 20.13
C ALA A 60 1.82 0.80 21.12
N PHE A 61 1.81 2.12 20.85
CA PHE A 61 2.34 3.16 21.74
C PHE A 61 1.29 3.80 22.64
N ARG A 62 0.05 3.28 22.66
CA ARG A 62 -1.08 3.81 23.43
C ARG A 62 -1.45 5.24 23.05
N ILE A 63 -1.31 5.56 21.76
CA ILE A 63 -1.73 6.83 21.17
C ILE A 63 -3.06 6.59 20.45
N ASP A 64 -4.04 7.45 20.71
CA ASP A 64 -5.35 7.37 20.07
C ASP A 64 -5.25 7.61 18.57
N LYS A 65 -6.00 6.81 17.80
CA LYS A 65 -6.11 6.98 16.34
C LYS A 65 -6.88 8.28 16.04
N PRO A 66 -6.29 9.25 15.29
CA PRO A 66 -7.03 10.41 14.82
C PRO A 66 -8.21 10.02 13.91
N GLY A 67 -9.32 10.76 14.02
CA GLY A 67 -10.54 10.45 13.26
C GLY A 67 -10.42 10.52 11.74
N TYR A 68 -9.39 11.20 11.22
CA TYR A 68 -9.11 11.30 9.78
C TYR A 68 -8.40 10.08 9.18
N MET A 69 -8.00 9.09 9.99
CA MET A 69 -7.38 7.87 9.49
C MET A 69 -8.44 6.84 9.11
N ASP A 70 -8.47 6.44 7.84
CA ASP A 70 -9.40 5.42 7.35
C ASP A 70 -9.04 4.01 7.82
N GLY A 71 -7.76 3.76 8.12
CA GLY A 71 -7.28 2.46 8.57
C GLY A 71 -7.83 2.01 9.93
N ALA A 72 -7.78 0.70 10.15
CA ALA A 72 -8.14 0.05 11.41
C ALA A 72 -6.90 -0.51 12.12
N VAL A 73 -7.00 -0.66 13.44
CA VAL A 73 -5.94 -1.31 14.22
C VAL A 73 -5.93 -2.80 13.88
N LEU A 74 -4.77 -3.32 13.50
CA LEU A 74 -4.52 -4.74 13.31
C LEU A 74 -4.35 -5.41 14.68
N ASP A 75 -4.83 -6.63 14.77
CA ASP A 75 -4.55 -7.51 15.90
C ASP A 75 -3.07 -7.92 15.86
N VAL A 76 -2.29 -7.48 16.86
CA VAL A 76 -0.84 -7.73 16.95
C VAL A 76 -0.53 -8.33 18.31
N GLU A 77 -0.11 -9.60 18.31
CA GLU A 77 0.32 -10.36 19.50
C GLU A 77 1.77 -10.01 19.88
#